data_AF-A0A844MAY2-F1
#
_entry.id   AF-A0A844MAY2-F1
#
_cell.length_a   1.000
_cell.length_b   1.000
_cell.length_c   1.000
_cell.angle_alpha   90.00
_cell.angle_beta   90.00
_cell.angle_gamma   90.00
#
_symmetry.space_group_name_H-M   'P 1'
#
loop_
_entity.id
_entity.type
_entity.pdbx_description
1 polymer ?
#
loop_
_entity_poly.entity_id
_entity_poly.type
_entity_poly.pdbx_seq_one_letter_code
_entity_poly.pdbx_strand_id
1 'polypeptide(L)'
;MTKAPEPAPGGNFSETVAGEVQYLIDKLAKSSKNLIKEVIGEMSSISPVTLLGAAKIGQLLLFLKERLKPKQYEQALADSLGWIAGIANHLLKLAPILGSFTTKQLDKINQNLSLSAVYKLATGRTPVEVIQSVLEKACSQEVSKKDIQIETKKYKDNQPKKQPTPWRYVGNGREYQPPRISEGAGLIVERLSQHNGQPRRFVMEEAVLLLAEKFQQVVFAVA
;
A
#
# COMPACT_ATOMS: atom_id res chain seq x y z
N MET A 1 9.97 -28.78 -48.59
CA MET A 1 9.01 -28.45 -47.53
C MET A 1 9.78 -28.11 -46.26
N THR A 2 10.04 -26.83 -46.05
CA THR A 2 10.75 -26.31 -44.88
C THR A 2 9.77 -26.24 -43.72
N LYS A 3 10.03 -27.00 -42.64
CA LYS A 3 9.24 -26.90 -41.40
C LYS A 3 9.38 -25.48 -40.86
N ALA A 4 8.25 -24.85 -40.57
CA ALA A 4 8.21 -23.56 -39.88
C ALA A 4 8.93 -23.67 -38.52
N PRO A 5 9.65 -22.63 -38.08
CA PRO A 5 10.21 -22.61 -36.73
C PRO A 5 9.07 -22.73 -35.73
N GLU A 6 9.23 -23.62 -34.75
CA GLU A 6 8.34 -23.69 -33.59
C GLU A 6 8.21 -22.29 -32.99
N PRO A 7 6.98 -21.85 -32.61
CA PRO A 7 6.85 -20.61 -31.89
C PRO A 7 7.68 -20.74 -30.60
N ALA A 8 8.56 -19.76 -30.37
CA ALA A 8 9.31 -19.64 -29.13
C ALA A 8 8.37 -19.90 -27.94
N PRO A 9 8.80 -20.66 -26.92
CA PRO A 9 7.95 -20.99 -25.79
C PRO A 9 7.36 -19.69 -25.27
N GLY A 10 6.03 -19.58 -25.35
CA GLY A 10 5.30 -18.40 -24.93
C GLY A 10 5.74 -18.09 -23.51
N GLY A 11 6.47 -16.98 -23.33
CA GLY A 11 7.10 -16.63 -22.07
C GLY A 11 6.07 -16.73 -20.95
N ASN A 12 6.32 -17.66 -20.03
CA ASN A 12 5.43 -17.96 -18.91
C ASN A 12 5.08 -16.66 -18.19
N PHE A 13 3.78 -16.49 -17.89
CA PHE A 13 3.33 -15.49 -16.92
C PHE A 13 4.23 -15.56 -15.68
N SER A 14 4.75 -14.39 -15.26
CA SER A 14 5.58 -14.27 -14.06
C SER A 14 4.92 -14.95 -12.87
N GLU A 15 5.57 -15.95 -12.29
CA GLU A 15 5.02 -16.71 -11.16
C GLU A 15 4.75 -15.83 -9.93
N THR A 16 5.49 -14.71 -9.78
CA THR A 16 5.41 -13.83 -8.62
C THR A 16 4.81 -12.46 -8.96
N VAL A 17 4.26 -11.78 -7.94
CA VAL A 17 3.71 -10.42 -8.12
C VAL A 17 4.78 -9.42 -8.57
N ALA A 18 6.02 -9.54 -8.08
CA ALA A 18 7.11 -8.66 -8.49
C ALA A 18 7.38 -8.74 -10.00
N GLY A 19 7.43 -9.95 -10.55
CA GLY A 19 7.65 -10.10 -12.00
C GLY A 19 6.40 -9.74 -12.83
N GLU A 20 5.18 -9.90 -12.30
CA GLU A 20 3.97 -9.40 -12.98
C GLU A 20 4.03 -7.87 -13.12
N VAL A 21 4.42 -7.19 -12.04
CA VAL A 21 4.57 -5.73 -12.02
C VAL A 21 5.73 -5.29 -12.90
N GLN A 22 6.86 -6.01 -12.90
CA GLN A 22 7.98 -5.71 -13.79
C GLN A 22 7.58 -5.83 -15.27
N TYR A 23 6.87 -6.89 -15.63
CA TYR A 23 6.35 -7.07 -16.98
C TYR A 23 5.41 -5.93 -17.39
N LEU A 24 4.54 -5.48 -16.48
CA LEU A 24 3.68 -4.32 -16.70
C LEU A 24 4.49 -3.05 -16.95
N ILE A 25 5.50 -2.77 -16.12
CA ILE A 25 6.40 -1.63 -16.27
C ILE A 25 7.10 -1.67 -17.64
N ASP A 26 7.61 -2.84 -18.04
CA ASP A 26 8.29 -3.02 -19.34
C ASP A 26 7.34 -2.76 -20.51
N LYS A 27 6.07 -3.18 -20.38
CA LYS A 27 5.02 -2.90 -21.38
C LYS A 27 4.67 -1.42 -21.46
N LEU A 28 4.54 -0.74 -20.32
CA LEU A 28 4.28 0.70 -20.25
C LEU A 28 5.46 1.50 -20.82
N ALA A 29 6.69 1.07 -20.55
CA ALA A 29 7.90 1.72 -21.04
C ALA A 29 8.00 1.70 -22.58
N LYS A 30 7.47 0.64 -23.22
CA LYS A 30 7.43 0.53 -24.69
C LYS A 30 6.33 1.37 -25.34
N SER A 31 5.26 1.70 -24.59
CA SER A 31 4.04 2.29 -25.15
C SER A 31 3.84 3.76 -24.80
N SER A 32 4.47 4.27 -23.72
CA SER A 32 4.28 5.64 -23.26
C SER A 32 5.55 6.49 -23.29
N LYS A 33 5.36 7.77 -23.64
CA LYS A 33 6.41 8.80 -23.56
C LYS A 33 6.71 9.21 -22.11
N ASN A 34 5.81 8.92 -21.15
CA ASN A 34 5.99 9.29 -19.74
C ASN A 34 5.62 8.13 -18.81
N LEU A 35 6.55 7.19 -18.68
CA LEU A 35 6.41 5.99 -17.84
C LEU A 35 6.02 6.30 -16.39
N ILE A 36 6.53 7.39 -15.81
CA ILE A 36 6.23 7.76 -14.41
C ILE A 36 4.75 8.08 -14.25
N LYS A 37 4.18 8.84 -15.20
CA LYS A 37 2.75 9.19 -15.17
C LYS A 37 1.86 7.96 -15.35
N GLU A 38 2.24 7.04 -16.22
CA GLU A 38 1.50 5.78 -16.39
C GLU A 38 1.52 4.92 -15.13
N VAL A 39 2.69 4.80 -14.48
CA VAL A 39 2.81 4.04 -13.23
C VAL A 39 1.95 4.65 -12.13
N ILE A 40 1.92 5.98 -12.02
CA ILE A 40 1.03 6.69 -11.08
C ILE A 40 -0.44 6.40 -11.41
N GLY A 41 -0.82 6.46 -12.69
CA GLY A 41 -2.19 6.17 -13.13
C GLY A 41 -2.62 4.72 -12.85
N GLU A 42 -1.71 3.77 -13.07
CA GLU A 42 -1.94 2.36 -12.76
C GLU A 42 -2.18 2.16 -11.26
N MET A 43 -1.35 2.77 -10.41
CA MET A 43 -1.52 2.69 -8.95
C MET A 43 -2.89 3.20 -8.49
N SER A 44 -3.39 4.28 -9.10
CA SER A 44 -4.72 4.84 -8.77
C SER A 44 -5.88 3.91 -9.14
N SER A 45 -5.66 2.93 -10.03
CA SER A 45 -6.64 1.94 -10.43
C SER A 45 -6.65 0.67 -9.56
N ILE A 46 -5.58 0.45 -8.79
CA ILE A 46 -5.41 -0.74 -7.95
C ILE A 46 -5.99 -0.50 -6.56
N SER A 47 -6.73 -1.48 -6.04
CA SER A 47 -7.34 -1.37 -4.72
C SER A 47 -6.40 -1.84 -3.59
N PRO A 48 -5.97 -0.95 -2.67
CA PRO A 48 -5.06 -1.26 -1.56
C PRO A 48 -5.71 -2.05 -0.41
N VAL A 49 -7.03 -2.30 -0.51
CA VAL A 49 -7.81 -3.06 0.49
C VAL A 49 -7.73 -4.56 0.29
N THR A 50 -7.03 -5.01 -0.75
CA THR A 50 -6.72 -6.42 -1.02
C THR A 50 -5.22 -6.66 -0.84
N LEU A 51 -4.84 -7.86 -0.42
CA LEU A 51 -3.42 -8.20 -0.25
C LEU A 51 -2.67 -8.18 -1.59
N LEU A 52 -3.31 -8.63 -2.67
CA LEU A 52 -2.77 -8.53 -4.02
C LEU A 52 -2.56 -7.08 -4.46
N GLY A 53 -3.55 -6.20 -4.23
CA GLY A 53 -3.42 -4.79 -4.55
C GLY A 53 -2.34 -4.10 -3.71
N ALA A 54 -2.24 -4.42 -2.42
CA ALA A 54 -1.15 -3.96 -1.57
C ALA A 54 0.23 -4.40 -2.08
N ALA A 55 0.36 -5.65 -2.53
CA ALA A 55 1.58 -6.17 -3.13
C ALA A 55 1.96 -5.43 -4.42
N LYS A 56 1.00 -5.24 -5.34
CA LYS A 56 1.20 -4.54 -6.62
C LYS A 56 1.56 -3.07 -6.40
N ILE A 57 0.81 -2.36 -5.56
CA ILE A 57 1.11 -0.96 -5.21
C ILE A 57 2.49 -0.87 -4.56
N GLY A 58 2.85 -1.76 -3.63
CA GLY A 58 4.17 -1.78 -3.01
C GLY A 58 5.32 -1.89 -4.02
N GLN A 59 5.18 -2.73 -5.04
CA GLN A 59 6.16 -2.88 -6.11
C GLN A 59 6.26 -1.63 -7.01
N LEU A 60 5.11 -1.03 -7.38
CA LEU A 60 5.09 0.22 -8.15
C LEU A 60 5.70 1.39 -7.36
N LEU A 61 5.49 1.43 -6.04
CA LEU A 61 6.12 2.39 -5.15
C LEU A 61 7.64 2.24 -5.09
N LEU A 62 8.16 1.01 -5.00
CA LEU A 62 9.60 0.75 -5.07
C LEU A 62 10.19 1.29 -6.38
N PHE A 63 9.54 0.99 -7.51
CA PHE A 63 9.95 1.50 -8.81
C PHE A 63 10.01 3.04 -8.85
N LEU A 64 8.96 3.72 -8.37
CA LEU A 64 8.91 5.17 -8.33
C LEU A 64 10.01 5.76 -7.43
N LYS A 65 10.27 5.11 -6.28
CA LYS A 65 11.28 5.55 -5.32
C LYS A 65 12.69 5.52 -5.89
N GLU A 66 13.01 4.53 -6.73
CA GLU A 66 14.32 4.41 -7.38
C GLU A 66 14.53 5.45 -8.49
N ARG A 67 13.45 6.01 -9.04
CA ARG A 67 13.49 6.91 -10.21
C ARG A 67 13.29 8.38 -9.88
N LEU A 68 12.56 8.69 -8.80
CA LEU A 68 12.16 10.05 -8.46
C LEU A 68 13.05 10.66 -7.38
N LYS A 69 13.27 11.98 -7.47
CA LYS A 69 13.84 12.75 -6.35
C LYS A 69 12.82 12.79 -5.19
N PRO A 70 13.26 12.98 -3.93
CA PRO A 70 12.38 12.91 -2.76
C PRO A 70 11.08 13.72 -2.87
N LYS A 71 11.16 15.00 -3.26
CA LYS A 71 9.96 15.86 -3.44
C LYS A 71 9.02 15.39 -4.55
N GLN A 72 9.58 14.85 -5.64
CA GLN A 72 8.78 14.32 -6.74
C GLN A 72 8.10 13.01 -6.35
N TYR A 73 8.79 12.19 -5.56
CA TYR A 73 8.24 10.97 -5.00
C TYR A 73 7.11 11.25 -4.00
N GLU A 74 7.26 12.25 -3.14
CA GLU A 74 6.19 12.72 -2.24
C GLU A 74 4.96 13.18 -3.00
N GLN A 75 5.15 13.95 -4.08
CA GLN A 75 4.04 14.36 -4.94
C GLN A 75 3.37 13.15 -5.60
N ALA A 76 4.16 12.21 -6.14
CA ALA A 76 3.63 10.98 -6.74
C ALA A 76 2.84 10.12 -5.74
N LEU A 77 3.27 10.05 -4.48
CA LEU A 77 2.51 9.39 -3.40
C LEU A 77 1.17 10.08 -3.15
N ALA A 78 1.17 11.40 -3.05
CA ALA A 78 -0.04 12.18 -2.82
C ALA A 78 -1.03 12.04 -4.00
N ASP A 79 -0.52 12.01 -5.22
CA ASP A 79 -1.33 11.89 -6.44
C ASP A 79 -1.88 10.47 -6.63
N SER A 80 -1.08 9.44 -6.33
CA SER A 80 -1.47 8.04 -6.55
C SER A 80 -2.32 7.45 -5.42
N LEU A 81 -1.94 7.71 -4.16
CA LEU A 81 -2.56 7.12 -2.97
C LEU A 81 -3.50 8.09 -2.23
N GLY A 82 -3.42 9.40 -2.50
CA GLY A 82 -4.23 10.37 -1.79
C GLY A 82 -4.09 10.27 -0.27
N TRP A 83 -5.23 10.10 0.42
CA TRP A 83 -5.35 10.09 1.88
C TRP A 83 -4.70 8.89 2.57
N ILE A 84 -4.55 7.78 1.87
CA ILE A 84 -3.91 6.58 2.41
C ILE A 84 -2.39 6.59 2.19
N ALA A 85 -1.79 7.72 1.79
CA ALA A 85 -0.33 7.88 1.76
C ALA A 85 0.33 7.51 3.11
N GLY A 86 -0.42 7.59 4.23
CA GLY A 86 0.02 7.09 5.53
C GLY A 86 0.41 5.60 5.57
N ILE A 87 -0.17 4.76 4.70
CA ILE A 87 0.19 3.33 4.59
C ILE A 87 1.28 3.04 3.56
N ALA A 88 1.70 4.03 2.74
CA ALA A 88 2.78 3.86 1.75
C ALA A 88 4.03 3.25 2.38
N ASN A 89 4.21 3.60 3.64
CA ASN A 89 5.30 3.18 4.48
C ASN A 89 5.29 1.69 4.82
N HIS A 90 4.11 1.19 5.15
CA HIS A 90 3.86 -0.22 5.37
C HIS A 90 3.99 -0.97 4.04
N LEU A 91 3.42 -0.42 2.97
CA LEU A 91 3.48 -1.01 1.62
C LEU A 91 4.92 -1.17 1.14
N LEU A 92 5.78 -0.15 1.29
CA LEU A 92 7.19 -0.22 0.92
C LEU A 92 7.98 -1.26 1.74
N LYS A 93 7.67 -1.40 3.02
CA LYS A 93 8.29 -2.42 3.88
C LYS A 93 7.83 -3.82 3.51
N LEU A 94 6.57 -3.98 3.14
CA LEU A 94 5.97 -5.24 2.71
C LEU A 94 6.32 -5.62 1.28
N ALA A 95 6.60 -4.65 0.41
CA ALA A 95 6.83 -4.85 -1.01
C ALA A 95 7.81 -5.99 -1.34
N PRO A 96 9.04 -6.05 -0.78
CA PRO A 96 9.96 -7.14 -1.11
C PRO A 96 9.46 -8.52 -0.68
N ILE A 97 8.63 -8.59 0.36
CA ILE A 97 8.06 -9.84 0.88
C ILE A 97 6.83 -10.25 0.08
N LEU A 98 5.86 -9.34 -0.08
CA LEU A 98 4.63 -9.62 -0.82
C LEU A 98 4.89 -9.84 -2.31
N GLY A 99 5.93 -9.19 -2.85
CA GLY A 99 6.35 -9.35 -4.25
C GLY A 99 6.90 -10.73 -4.57
N SER A 100 7.45 -11.47 -3.59
CA SER A 100 8.01 -12.81 -3.82
C SER A 100 6.94 -13.91 -3.87
N PHE A 101 5.74 -13.63 -3.39
CA PHE A 101 4.62 -14.57 -3.43
C PHE A 101 3.92 -14.56 -4.80
N THR A 102 3.36 -15.72 -5.14
CA THR A 102 2.42 -15.87 -6.24
C THR A 102 1.03 -15.31 -5.86
N THR A 103 0.21 -14.98 -6.85
CA THR A 103 -1.19 -14.57 -6.63
C THR A 103 -1.97 -15.60 -5.80
N LYS A 104 -1.82 -16.89 -6.12
CA LYS A 104 -2.44 -18.01 -5.38
C LYS A 104 -2.00 -18.08 -3.93
N GLN A 105 -0.72 -17.79 -3.64
CA GLN A 105 -0.22 -17.74 -2.27
C GLN A 105 -0.79 -16.54 -1.51
N LEU A 106 -0.89 -15.37 -2.15
CA LEU A 106 -1.52 -14.20 -1.53
C LEU A 106 -3.00 -14.44 -1.22
N ASP A 107 -3.73 -15.16 -2.08
CA ASP A 107 -5.12 -15.53 -1.80
C ASP A 107 -5.24 -16.44 -0.57
N LYS A 108 -4.36 -17.44 -0.45
CA LYS A 108 -4.29 -18.32 0.74
C LYS A 108 -3.94 -17.53 2.01
N ILE A 109 -2.97 -16.63 1.92
CA ILE A 109 -2.61 -15.76 3.05
C ILE A 109 -3.81 -14.91 3.46
N ASN A 110 -4.55 -14.34 2.51
CA ASN A 110 -5.70 -13.49 2.81
C ASN A 110 -6.86 -14.26 3.49
N GLN A 111 -6.96 -15.58 3.29
CA GLN A 111 -7.90 -16.46 4.01
C GLN A 111 -7.44 -16.77 5.44
N ASN A 112 -6.13 -16.90 5.65
CA ASN A 112 -5.52 -17.34 6.91
C ASN A 112 -5.03 -16.19 7.81
N LEU A 113 -4.95 -14.97 7.27
CA LEU A 113 -4.45 -13.78 7.96
C LEU A 113 -5.10 -12.51 7.39
N SER A 114 -5.81 -11.78 8.25
CA SER A 114 -6.44 -10.51 7.85
C SER A 114 -5.41 -9.46 7.39
N LEU A 115 -5.75 -8.68 6.37
CA LEU A 115 -4.91 -7.57 5.87
C LEU A 115 -4.55 -6.55 6.97
N SER A 116 -5.46 -6.31 7.93
CA SER A 116 -5.17 -5.45 9.09
C SER A 116 -4.03 -6.00 9.95
N ALA A 117 -3.95 -7.31 10.12
CA ALA A 117 -2.84 -7.94 10.85
C ALA A 117 -1.53 -7.83 10.06
N VAL A 118 -1.57 -7.98 8.74
CA VAL A 118 -0.41 -7.75 7.85
C VAL A 118 0.11 -6.32 7.97
N TYR A 119 -0.76 -5.31 7.93
CA TYR A 119 -0.35 -3.93 8.12
C TYR A 119 0.20 -3.67 9.53
N LYS A 120 -0.40 -4.25 10.57
CA LYS A 120 0.14 -4.15 11.94
C LYS A 120 1.52 -4.77 12.09
N LEU A 121 1.81 -5.87 11.39
CA LEU A 121 3.15 -6.46 11.34
C LEU A 121 4.15 -5.50 10.68
N ALA A 122 3.73 -4.79 9.63
CA ALA A 122 4.55 -3.79 8.97
C ALA A 122 4.77 -2.54 9.83
N THR A 123 3.85 -2.21 10.72
CA THR A 123 3.99 -1.08 11.66
C THR A 123 5.17 -1.28 12.62
N GLY A 124 5.91 -0.20 12.89
CA GLY A 124 6.92 -0.19 13.94
C GLY A 124 8.20 -0.98 13.60
N ARG A 125 8.77 -1.66 14.62
CA ARG A 125 10.12 -2.25 14.58
C ARG A 125 10.15 -3.74 14.26
N THR A 126 9.04 -4.32 13.81
CA THR A 126 9.00 -5.74 13.42
C THR A 126 10.03 -6.01 12.32
N PRO A 127 11.00 -6.91 12.52
CA PRO A 127 11.96 -7.27 11.48
C PRO A 127 11.26 -7.88 10.26
N VAL A 128 11.84 -7.70 9.08
CA VAL A 128 11.27 -8.20 7.80
C VAL A 128 11.16 -9.72 7.84
N GLU A 129 12.10 -10.39 8.49
CA GLU A 129 12.19 -11.83 8.66
C GLU A 129 11.01 -12.38 9.48
N VAL A 130 10.57 -11.62 10.50
CA VAL A 130 9.38 -11.97 11.29
C VAL A 130 8.13 -11.86 10.44
N ILE A 131 8.02 -10.79 9.65
CA ILE A 131 6.88 -10.60 8.74
C ILE A 131 6.84 -11.72 7.71
N GLN A 132 7.98 -12.06 7.11
CA GLN A 132 8.11 -13.14 6.15
C GLN A 132 7.70 -14.49 6.74
N SER A 133 8.25 -14.86 7.90
CA SER A 133 7.91 -16.11 8.60
C SER A 133 6.40 -16.22 8.89
N VAL A 134 5.78 -15.13 9.33
CA VAL A 134 4.33 -15.10 9.57
C VAL A 134 3.52 -15.26 8.28
N LEU A 135 3.94 -14.62 7.18
CA LEU A 135 3.26 -14.73 5.89
C LEU A 135 3.44 -16.12 5.26
N GLU A 136 4.63 -16.72 5.38
CA GLU A 136 4.89 -18.10 4.95
C GLU A 136 4.03 -19.09 5.74
N LYS A 137 3.89 -18.90 7.05
CA LYS A 137 2.97 -19.69 7.89
C LYS A 137 1.52 -19.57 7.40
N ALA A 138 1.10 -18.34 7.05
CA ALA A 138 -0.24 -18.08 6.53
C ALA A 138 -0.52 -18.71 5.15
N CYS A 139 0.50 -19.19 4.42
CA CYS A 139 0.28 -19.95 3.18
C CYS A 139 -0.34 -21.34 3.42
N SER A 140 -0.17 -21.92 4.62
CA SER A 140 -0.58 -23.30 4.91
C SER A 140 -1.58 -23.43 6.06
N GLN A 141 -1.64 -22.46 6.97
CA GLN A 141 -2.49 -22.54 8.16
C GLN A 141 -2.93 -21.17 8.65
N GLU A 142 -4.05 -21.12 9.37
CA GLU A 142 -4.56 -19.91 10.01
C GLU A 142 -3.54 -19.38 11.03
N VAL A 143 -3.33 -18.06 11.03
CA VAL A 143 -2.40 -17.38 11.93
C VAL A 143 -3.18 -16.59 12.96
N SER A 144 -3.12 -17.03 14.22
CA SER A 144 -3.78 -16.32 15.31
C SER A 144 -2.95 -15.13 15.80
N LYS A 145 -3.58 -14.23 16.58
CA LYS A 145 -2.86 -13.15 17.29
C LYS A 145 -1.78 -13.68 18.23
N LYS A 146 -1.96 -14.88 18.81
CA LYS A 146 -0.97 -15.49 19.71
C LYS A 146 0.27 -15.92 18.92
N ASP A 147 0.09 -16.49 17.72
CA ASP A 147 1.20 -16.87 16.84
C ASP A 147 2.08 -15.67 16.50
N ILE A 148 1.45 -14.55 16.14
CA ILE A 148 2.16 -13.29 15.84
C ILE A 148 2.97 -12.82 17.05
N GLN A 149 2.41 -12.89 18.26
CA GLN A 149 3.10 -12.48 19.48
C GLN A 149 4.27 -13.42 19.82
N ILE A 150 4.09 -14.73 19.63
CA ILE A 150 5.15 -15.72 19.85
C ILE A 150 6.31 -15.41 18.91
N GLU A 151 6.06 -15.25 17.62
CA GLU A 151 7.13 -14.94 16.67
C GLU A 151 7.79 -13.59 16.94
N THR A 152 7.02 -12.55 17.24
CA THR A 152 7.59 -11.23 17.56
C THR A 152 8.45 -11.28 18.84
N LYS A 153 8.12 -12.15 19.80
CA LYS A 153 8.91 -12.35 21.04
C LYS A 153 10.22 -13.07 20.79
N LYS A 154 10.30 -14.03 19.86
CA LYS A 154 11.55 -14.73 19.52
C LYS A 154 12.68 -13.78 19.08
N TYR A 155 12.31 -12.61 18.57
CA TYR A 155 13.24 -11.61 18.06
C TYR A 155 13.40 -10.39 18.97
N LYS A 156 12.83 -10.40 20.19
CA LYS A 156 12.95 -9.25 21.12
C LYS A 156 14.39 -8.96 21.53
N ASP A 157 15.22 -10.00 21.63
CA ASP A 157 16.61 -9.86 22.09
C ASP A 157 17.55 -9.36 20.98
N ASN A 158 17.13 -9.42 19.71
CA ASN A 158 17.93 -9.05 18.52
C ASN A 158 17.27 -7.95 17.66
N GLN A 159 16.37 -7.13 18.22
CA GLN A 159 15.72 -6.09 17.41
C GLN A 159 16.76 -5.09 16.88
N PRO A 160 16.87 -4.89 15.55
CA PRO A 160 17.75 -3.87 15.01
C PRO A 160 17.34 -2.50 15.54
N LYS A 161 18.33 -1.64 15.83
CA LYS A 161 18.08 -0.24 16.17
C LYS A 161 17.19 0.37 15.08
N LYS A 162 16.18 1.16 15.48
CA LYS A 162 15.19 1.79 14.60
C LYS A 162 15.91 2.40 13.39
N GLN A 163 15.83 1.74 12.23
CA GLN A 163 16.30 2.36 11.00
C GLN A 163 15.37 3.56 10.72
N PRO A 164 15.93 4.70 10.28
CA PRO A 164 15.11 5.82 9.84
C PRO A 164 14.13 5.30 8.79
N THR A 165 12.89 5.75 8.90
CA THR A 165 11.86 5.37 7.94
C THR A 165 12.35 5.71 6.53
N PRO A 166 12.21 4.85 5.51
CA PRO A 166 12.88 5.04 4.22
C PRO A 166 12.60 6.34 3.42
N TRP A 167 11.66 7.17 3.86
CA TRP A 167 11.33 8.53 3.36
C TRP A 167 11.55 9.62 4.41
N ARG A 168 11.83 9.25 5.67
CA ARG A 168 12.38 10.20 6.63
C ARG A 168 13.87 10.32 6.35
N TYR A 169 14.29 11.54 5.99
CA TYR A 169 15.66 12.04 5.92
C TYR A 169 16.34 12.05 4.54
N VAL A 170 16.10 13.13 3.82
CA VAL A 170 17.19 14.03 3.39
C VAL A 170 16.75 15.48 3.66
N GLY A 171 17.31 16.13 4.69
CA GLY A 171 17.09 17.55 5.03
C GLY A 171 16.10 17.82 6.17
N ASN A 172 16.30 18.95 6.88
CA ASN A 172 15.57 19.42 8.08
C ASN A 172 14.06 19.76 7.87
N GLY A 173 13.36 19.04 6.98
CA GLY A 173 11.94 19.24 6.70
C GLY A 173 11.04 18.54 7.72
N ARG A 174 9.98 19.23 8.18
CA ARG A 174 8.98 18.71 9.11
C ARG A 174 8.27 17.47 8.55
N GLU A 175 7.89 16.57 9.45
CA GLU A 175 7.08 15.38 9.18
C GLU A 175 5.79 15.76 8.41
N TYR A 176 5.55 15.16 7.23
CA TYR A 176 4.19 15.13 6.69
C TYR A 176 3.36 14.23 7.61
N GLN A 177 2.52 14.84 8.44
CA GLN A 177 1.48 14.15 9.18
C GLN A 177 0.16 14.33 8.42
N PRO A 178 -0.38 13.28 7.79
CA PRO A 178 -1.73 13.37 7.26
C PRO A 178 -2.71 13.64 8.42
N PRO A 179 -3.82 14.36 8.19
CA PRO A 179 -4.86 14.58 9.19
C PRO A 179 -5.31 13.26 9.83
N ARG A 180 -5.43 13.25 11.16
CA ARG A 180 -5.86 12.07 11.94
C ARG A 180 -7.36 11.83 11.78
N ILE A 181 -7.77 11.35 10.62
CA ILE A 181 -9.12 10.85 10.36
C ILE A 181 -9.01 9.34 10.19
N SER A 182 -10.02 8.57 10.64
CA SER A 182 -10.00 7.12 10.46
C SER A 182 -9.96 6.76 8.98
N GLU A 183 -9.30 5.66 8.62
CA GLU A 183 -9.18 5.20 7.22
C GLU A 183 -10.55 5.10 6.52
N GLY A 184 -11.59 4.67 7.25
CA GLY A 184 -12.96 4.61 6.75
C GLY A 184 -13.57 6.00 6.45
N ALA A 185 -13.32 7.00 7.29
CA ALA A 185 -13.79 8.36 7.05
C ALA A 185 -13.03 9.03 5.90
N GLY A 186 -11.73 8.74 5.76
CA GLY A 186 -10.93 9.21 4.62
C GLY A 186 -11.46 8.70 3.27
N LEU A 187 -11.88 7.44 3.20
CA LEU A 187 -12.50 6.87 1.99
C LEU A 187 -13.83 7.53 1.62
N ILE A 188 -14.64 7.93 2.61
CA ILE A 188 -15.92 8.61 2.39
C ILE A 188 -15.67 10.01 1.82
N VAL A 189 -14.74 10.76 2.41
CA VAL A 189 -14.36 12.11 1.93
C VAL A 189 -13.84 12.05 0.49
N GLU A 190 -13.06 11.03 0.15
CA GLU A 190 -12.52 10.88 -1.21
C GLU A 190 -13.63 10.61 -2.23
N ARG A 191 -14.57 9.71 -1.91
CA ARG A 191 -15.73 9.45 -2.78
C ARG A 191 -16.57 10.70 -3.00
N LEU A 192 -16.80 11.48 -1.94
CA LEU A 192 -17.56 12.73 -2.02
C LEU A 192 -16.83 13.80 -2.83
N SER A 193 -15.51 13.92 -2.66
CA SER A 193 -14.68 14.87 -3.43
C SER A 193 -14.68 14.54 -4.93
N GLN A 194 -14.55 13.27 -5.28
CA GLN A 194 -14.58 12.82 -6.67
C GLN A 194 -15.98 12.96 -7.28
N HIS A 195 -17.04 12.65 -6.52
CA HIS A 195 -18.41 12.76 -6.99
C HIS A 195 -18.84 14.22 -7.21
N ASN A 196 -18.41 15.12 -6.31
CA ASN A 196 -18.84 16.51 -6.33
C ASN A 196 -17.87 17.42 -7.11
N GLY A 197 -16.75 16.88 -7.60
CA GLY A 197 -15.69 17.67 -8.26
C GLY A 197 -15.03 18.72 -7.36
N GLN A 198 -15.29 18.67 -6.05
CA GLN A 198 -14.84 19.66 -5.10
C GLN A 198 -13.53 19.20 -4.44
N PRO A 199 -12.58 20.12 -4.21
CA PRO A 199 -11.43 19.83 -3.39
C PRO A 199 -11.84 19.28 -2.01
N ARG A 200 -11.18 18.21 -1.58
CA ARG A 200 -11.41 17.48 -0.31
C ARG A 200 -11.60 18.38 0.91
N ARG A 201 -10.90 19.52 0.94
CA ARG A 201 -11.01 20.53 2.00
C ARG A 201 -12.44 21.03 2.19
N PHE A 202 -13.15 21.32 1.10
CA PHE A 202 -14.51 21.85 1.16
C PHE A 202 -15.52 20.81 1.64
N VAL A 203 -15.37 19.56 1.19
CA VAL A 203 -16.18 18.42 1.69
C VAL A 203 -16.03 18.26 3.20
N MET A 204 -14.81 18.44 3.73
CA MET A 204 -14.56 18.38 5.17
C MET A 204 -15.10 19.59 5.92
N GLU A 205 -14.94 20.79 5.39
CA GLU A 205 -15.49 22.02 5.99
C GLU A 205 -17.03 21.93 6.07
N GLU A 206 -17.70 21.46 5.02
CA GLU A 206 -19.15 21.21 5.03
C GLU A 206 -19.55 20.12 6.03
N ALA A 207 -18.81 19.01 6.09
CA ALA A 207 -19.10 17.93 7.04
C ALA A 207 -18.96 18.40 8.50
N VAL A 208 -17.96 19.25 8.80
CA VAL A 208 -17.76 19.84 10.13
C VAL A 208 -18.86 20.83 10.46
N LEU A 209 -19.28 21.67 9.51
CA LEU A 209 -20.39 22.61 9.69
C LEU A 209 -21.71 21.87 9.95
N LEU A 210 -22.03 20.84 9.16
CA LEU A 210 -23.21 20.00 9.35
C LEU A 210 -23.20 19.27 10.70
N LEU A 211 -22.03 18.78 11.13
CA LEU A 211 -21.87 18.20 12.46
C LEU A 211 -22.10 19.23 13.56
N ALA A 212 -21.56 20.44 13.42
CA ALA A 212 -21.75 21.52 14.39
C ALA A 212 -23.22 21.96 14.48
N GLU A 213 -23.92 22.09 13.35
CA GLU A 213 -25.35 22.40 13.30
C GLU A 213 -26.20 21.31 13.96
N LYS A 214 -25.94 20.03 13.64
CA LYS A 214 -26.64 18.92 14.29
C LYS A 214 -26.35 18.83 15.78
N PHE A 215 -25.12 19.13 16.19
CA PHE A 215 -24.76 19.13 17.60
C PHE A 215 -25.47 20.25 18.36
N GLN A 216 -25.57 21.45 17.78
CA GLN A 216 -26.39 22.53 18.34
C GLN A 216 -27.87 22.13 18.45
N GLN A 217 -28.45 21.53 17.40
CA GLN A 217 -29.84 21.08 17.43
C GLN A 217 -30.11 20.03 18.52
N VAL A 218 -29.18 19.10 18.74
CA VAL A 218 -29.28 18.11 19.82
C VAL A 218 -29.15 18.76 21.20
N VAL A 219 -28.25 19.72 21.37
CA VAL A 219 -28.11 20.46 22.64
C VAL A 219 -29.36 21.30 22.95
N PHE A 220 -29.98 21.93 21.95
CA PHE A 220 -31.22 22.68 22.11
C PHE A 220 -32.47 21.80 22.30
N ALA A 221 -32.45 20.54 21.87
CA ALA A 221 -33.56 19.61 22.07
C ALA A 221 -33.54 18.90 23.45
N VAL A 222 -32.43 19.01 24.18
CA VAL A 222 -32.24 18.39 25.51
C VAL A 222 -32.29 19.44 26.65
N ALA A 223 -32.29 20.72 26.32
CA ALA A 223 -32.52 21.84 27.25
C ALA A 223 -34.00 22.21 27.33
#